data_AF-A0A0W8FA02-F1
#
_entry.id   AF-A0A0W8FA02-F1
#
_cell.length_a   1.000
_cell.length_b   1.000
_cell.length_c   1.000
_cell.angle_alpha   90.00
_cell.angle_beta   90.00
_cell.angle_gamma   90.00
#
_symmetry.space_group_name_H-M   'P 1'
#
loop_
_entity.id
_entity.type
_entity.pdbx_description
1 polymer ?
#
loop_
_entity_poly.entity_id
_entity_poly.type
_entity_poly.pdbx_seq_one_letter_code
_entity_poly.pdbx_strand_id
1 'polypeptide(L)'
;MICKRCGRCCLHLDIFVVNPRSILPDGNMNKNDPEAMIHKPAGQMCPHFANKSGPEEKIATCTIHHLPCYRDTPCEKFEQIGPEDSLCLLSSYLDGRK
;
A
#
# COMPACT_ATOMS: atom_id res chain seq x y z
N MET A 1 9.02 -4.50 5.72
CA MET A 1 8.12 -5.47 5.06
C MET A 1 8.09 -5.17 3.57
N ILE A 2 8.51 -6.12 2.72
CA ILE A 2 8.39 -6.00 1.26
C ILE A 2 6.91 -6.21 0.92
N CYS A 3 6.29 -5.25 0.22
CA CYS A 3 4.90 -5.38 -0.22
C CYS A 3 4.81 -6.49 -1.28
N LYS A 4 4.22 -7.64 -0.94
CA LYS A 4 4.07 -8.79 -1.86
C LYS A 4 3.15 -8.52 -3.06
N ARG A 5 2.47 -7.37 -3.10
CA ARG A 5 1.52 -6.98 -4.17
C ARG A 5 2.00 -5.80 -5.01
N CYS A 6 3.27 -5.40 -4.90
CA CYS A 6 3.85 -4.30 -5.67
C CYS A 6 2.99 -3.01 -5.65
N GLY A 7 2.42 -2.67 -4.50
CA GLY A 7 1.57 -1.48 -4.34
C GLY A 7 0.11 -1.62 -4.79
N ARG A 8 -0.33 -2.81 -5.21
CA ARG A 8 -1.71 -3.10 -5.66
C ARG A 8 -2.62 -3.68 -4.58
N CYS A 9 -2.18 -3.77 -3.34
CA CYS A 9 -2.92 -4.39 -2.23
C CYS A 9 -4.32 -3.84 -1.96
N CYS A 10 -4.56 -2.59 -2.32
CA CYS A 10 -5.86 -1.94 -2.17
C CYS A 10 -6.44 -1.50 -3.52
N LEU A 11 -5.92 -1.97 -4.66
CA LEU A 11 -6.33 -1.47 -5.98
C LEU A 11 -7.85 -1.61 -6.17
N HIS A 12 -8.41 -2.76 -5.82
CA HIS A 12 -9.85 -3.05 -5.94
C HIS A 12 -10.70 -2.50 -4.80
N LEU A 13 -10.08 -1.89 -3.79
CA LEU A 13 -10.78 -1.41 -2.60
C LEU A 13 -11.23 0.03 -2.77
N ASP A 14 -12.45 0.27 -2.33
CA ASP A 14 -13.06 1.59 -2.16
C ASP A 14 -13.00 1.99 -0.68
N ILE A 15 -11.91 2.65 -0.28
CA ILE A 15 -11.54 2.83 1.14
C ILE A 15 -10.97 4.21 1.42
N PHE A 16 -10.97 4.59 2.70
CA PHE A 16 -10.17 5.70 3.19
C PHE A 16 -8.75 5.24 3.53
N VAL A 17 -7.76 5.99 3.09
CA VAL A 17 -6.34 5.78 3.40
C VAL A 17 -5.78 7.02 4.07
N VAL A 18 -4.69 6.86 4.83
CA VAL A 18 -3.97 8.00 5.40
C VAL A 18 -3.56 8.96 4.28
N ASN A 19 -3.73 10.25 4.49
CA ASN A 19 -3.24 11.25 3.56
C ASN A 19 -1.73 11.42 3.74
N PRO A 20 -0.89 11.24 2.69
CA PRO A 20 0.55 11.38 2.83
C PRO A 20 0.98 12.73 3.41
N ARG A 21 0.23 13.81 3.13
CA ARG A 21 0.53 15.16 3.63
C ARG A 21 0.33 15.31 5.15
N SER A 22 -0.41 14.38 5.75
CA SER A 22 -0.79 14.38 7.16
C SER A 22 0.05 13.42 7.99
N ILE A 23 1.08 12.80 7.39
CA ILE A 23 2.05 11.95 8.09
C ILE A 23 3.14 12.86 8.68
N LEU A 24 3.29 12.80 10.00
CA LEU A 24 4.28 13.56 10.76
C LEU A 24 5.68 12.93 10.61
N PRO A 25 6.77 13.66 10.93
CA PRO A 25 8.13 13.14 10.83
C PRO A 25 8.41 11.87 11.67
N ASP A 26 7.65 11.65 12.74
CA ASP A 26 7.72 10.44 13.57
C ASP A 26 6.93 9.24 13.00
N GLY A 27 6.28 9.43 11.84
CA GLY A 27 5.46 8.44 11.16
C GLY A 27 4.06 8.29 11.75
N ASN A 28 3.65 9.11 12.73
CA ASN A 28 2.26 9.16 13.19
C ASN A 28 1.40 10.02 12.23
N MET A 29 0.09 9.77 12.24
CA MET A 29 -0.86 10.62 11.54
C MET A 29 -1.19 11.85 12.39
N ASN A 30 -1.23 13.03 11.78
CA ASN A 30 -1.71 14.25 12.42
C ASN A 30 -3.23 14.16 12.67
N LYS A 31 -3.62 13.83 13.89
CA LYS A 31 -5.04 13.66 14.28
C LYS A 31 -5.85 14.96 14.28
N ASN A 32 -5.19 16.12 14.24
CA ASN A 32 -5.84 17.42 14.19
C ASN A 32 -6.09 17.90 12.76
N ASP A 33 -5.61 17.16 11.76
CA ASP A 33 -5.84 17.48 10.35
C ASP A 33 -7.20 16.93 9.91
N PRO A 34 -8.16 17.78 9.52
CA PRO A 34 -9.47 17.31 9.07
C PRO A 34 -9.41 16.49 7.79
N GLU A 35 -8.33 16.57 7.00
CA GLU A 35 -8.11 15.72 5.82
C GLU A 35 -7.00 14.68 6.03
N ALA A 36 -6.78 14.25 7.29
CA ALA A 36 -5.84 13.19 7.64
C ALA A 36 -6.12 11.85 6.93
N MET A 37 -7.37 11.65 6.52
CA MET A 37 -7.82 10.48 5.75
C MET A 37 -8.41 10.96 4.43
N ILE A 38 -7.96 10.37 3.33
CA ILE A 38 -8.47 10.64 1.98
C ILE A 38 -9.16 9.42 1.41
N HIS A 39 -10.22 9.67 0.65
CA HIS A 39 -10.91 8.62 -0.09
C HIS A 39 -10.06 8.17 -1.27
N LYS A 40 -9.83 6.85 -1.37
CA LYS A 40 -9.17 6.20 -2.48
C LYS A 40 -10.17 5.22 -3.13
N PRO A 41 -10.78 5.59 -4.26
CA PRO A 41 -11.73 4.71 -4.93
C PRO A 41 -11.06 3.46 -5.53
N ALA A 42 -11.87 2.43 -5.76
CA ALA A 42 -11.45 1.24 -6.46
C ALA A 42 -10.92 1.58 -7.88
N GLY A 43 -9.93 0.83 -8.34
CA GLY A 43 -9.23 1.04 -9.62
C GLY A 43 -8.12 2.10 -9.58
N GLN A 44 -8.03 2.93 -8.54
CA GLN A 44 -6.95 3.90 -8.41
C GLN A 44 -5.72 3.34 -7.67
N MET A 45 -4.53 3.76 -8.11
CA MET A 45 -3.29 3.44 -7.43
C MET A 45 -3.24 4.08 -6.04
N CYS A 46 -2.66 3.37 -5.08
CA CYS A 46 -2.51 3.90 -3.73
C CYS A 46 -1.58 5.12 -3.73
N PRO A 47 -1.92 6.22 -3.02
CA PRO A 47 -1.03 7.38 -2.88
C PRO A 47 0.26 7.06 -2.10
N HIS A 48 0.30 5.93 -1.38
CA HIS A 48 1.50 5.44 -0.70
C HIS A 48 2.37 4.53 -1.59
N PHE A 49 2.00 4.33 -2.85
CA PHE A 49 2.81 3.56 -3.78
C PHE A 49 4.07 4.34 -4.17
N ALA A 50 5.23 3.72 -4.01
CA ALA A 50 6.49 4.22 -4.55
C ALA A 50 7.21 3.11 -5.32
N ASN A 51 7.72 3.45 -6.51
CA ASN A 51 8.59 2.58 -7.28
C ASN A 51 10.05 2.99 -7.00
N LYS A 52 10.84 2.09 -6.41
CA LYS A 52 12.29 2.28 -6.30
C LYS A 52 12.94 1.59 -7.50
N SER A 53 13.48 2.39 -8.40
CA SER A 53 14.26 1.93 -9.55
C SER A 53 15.72 1.75 -9.11
N GLY A 54 16.19 0.51 -8.98
CA GLY A 54 17.62 0.19 -8.94
C GLY A 54 18.11 -0.32 -10.29
N PRO A 55 19.43 -0.41 -10.53
CA PRO A 55 20.00 -0.92 -11.77
C PRO A 55 19.54 -2.34 -12.14
N GLU A 56 19.16 -3.15 -11.15
CA GLU A 56 18.80 -4.57 -11.35
C GLU A 56 17.38 -4.94 -10.88
N GLU A 57 16.66 -4.06 -10.15
CA GLU A 57 15.32 -4.39 -9.65
C GLU A 57 14.37 -3.18 -9.61
N LYS A 58 13.13 -3.38 -10.08
CA LYS A 58 11.99 -2.48 -9.86
C LYS A 58 11.28 -2.92 -8.58
N ILE A 59 11.65 -2.33 -7.44
CA ILE A 59 11.02 -2.65 -6.17
C ILE A 59 9.83 -1.70 -5.95
N ALA A 60 8.64 -2.25 -6.08
CA ALA A 60 7.39 -1.59 -5.75
C ALA A 60 7.08 -1.72 -4.25
N THR A 61 6.99 -0.60 -3.53
CA THR A 61 6.75 -0.58 -2.08
C THR A 61 5.60 0.35 -1.70
N CYS A 62 4.93 0.01 -0.60
CA CYS A 62 4.06 0.96 0.11
C CYS A 62 4.94 1.74 1.10
N THR A 63 4.86 3.07 1.08
CA THR A 63 5.73 3.95 1.89
C THR A 63 5.40 3.95 3.37
N ILE A 64 4.21 3.48 3.77
CA ILE A 64 3.74 3.62 5.17
C ILE A 64 3.71 2.31 5.96
N HIS A 65 3.93 1.15 5.36
CA HIS A 65 3.81 -0.16 6.06
C HIS A 65 4.67 -0.30 7.31
N HIS A 66 5.75 0.48 7.41
CA HIS A 66 6.68 0.46 8.53
C HIS A 66 6.40 1.61 9.54
N LEU A 67 5.46 2.50 9.22
CA LEU A 67 5.15 3.68 10.01
C LEU A 67 4.02 3.38 11.01
N PRO A 68 4.02 4.02 12.19
CA PRO A 68 2.93 3.91 13.17
C PRO A 68 1.54 4.21 12.60
N CYS A 69 1.42 5.19 11.70
CA CYS A 69 0.13 5.58 11.11
C CYS A 69 -0.54 4.49 10.27
N TYR A 70 0.16 3.43 9.89
CA TYR A 70 -0.42 2.29 9.20
C TYR A 70 -1.30 1.44 10.11
N ARG A 71 -0.99 1.42 11.42
CA ARG A 71 -1.78 0.66 12.40
C ARG A 71 -3.20 1.21 12.51
N ASP A 72 -4.13 0.30 12.75
CA ASP A 72 -5.57 0.51 12.86
C ASP A 72 -6.27 1.01 11.58
N THR A 73 -5.53 1.21 10.48
CA THR A 73 -6.09 1.63 9.19
C THR A 73 -6.88 0.49 8.53
N PRO A 74 -7.82 0.80 7.61
CA PRO A 74 -8.44 -0.22 6.78
C PRO A 74 -7.42 -1.08 6.04
N CYS A 75 -6.27 -0.51 5.67
CA CYS A 75 -5.18 -1.21 4.99
C CYS A 75 -4.45 -2.25 5.85
N GLU A 76 -4.46 -2.11 7.18
CA GLU A 76 -3.90 -3.12 8.10
C GLU A 76 -4.91 -4.24 8.36
N LYS A 77 -6.19 -3.86 8.52
CA LYS A 77 -7.28 -4.79 8.84
C LYS A 77 -7.72 -5.62 7.64
N PHE A 78 -7.43 -5.17 6.43
CA PHE A 78 -7.73 -5.93 5.24
C PHE A 78 -6.82 -7.17 5.16
N GLU A 79 -7.44 -8.33 5.09
CA GLU A 79 -6.72 -9.59 4.93
C GLU A 79 -5.89 -9.49 3.65
N GLN A 80 -4.57 -9.58 3.80
CA GLN A 80 -3.64 -9.38 2.69
C GLN A 80 -3.71 -10.49 1.62
N ILE A 81 -4.66 -11.42 1.73
CA ILE A 81 -4.94 -12.53 0.80
C ILE A 81 -6.46 -12.83 0.85
N GLY A 82 -7.24 -12.31 -0.10
CA GLY A 82 -8.66 -12.64 -0.27
C GLY A 82 -8.92 -13.47 -1.55
N PRO A 83 -10.14 -13.97 -1.79
CA PRO A 83 -10.49 -14.77 -2.97
C PRO A 83 -10.29 -14.02 -4.29
N GLU A 84 -10.56 -12.72 -4.33
CA GLU A 84 -10.24 -11.85 -5.48
C GLU A 84 -8.72 -11.77 -5.78
N ASP A 85 -7.89 -12.06 -4.78
CA ASP A 85 -6.43 -12.08 -4.89
C ASP A 85 -5.87 -13.48 -5.16
N SER A 86 -6.70 -14.50 -5.36
CA SER A 86 -6.29 -15.82 -5.87
C SER A 86 -5.60 -15.73 -7.23
N LEU A 87 -5.88 -14.65 -7.98
CA LEU A 87 -5.23 -14.31 -9.24
C LEU A 87 -3.92 -13.52 -9.05
N CYS A 88 -3.55 -13.18 -7.81
CA CYS A 88 -2.23 -12.65 -7.47
C CYS A 88 -1.21 -13.80 -7.49
N LEU A 89 -0.98 -14.37 -8.67
CA LEU A 89 0.31 -14.59 -9.33
C LEU A 89 1.61 -14.53 -8.51
N LEU A 90 1.61 -15.07 -7.28
CA LEU A 90 2.82 -15.32 -6.49
C LEU A 90 3.79 -16.24 -7.24
N SER A 91 3.28 -17.04 -8.18
CA SER A 91 4.06 -17.82 -9.15
C SER A 91 4.72 -16.96 -10.25
N SER A 92 4.06 -15.96 -10.84
CA SER A 92 4.72 -15.17 -11.91
C SER A 92 5.64 -14.06 -11.40
N TYR A 93 5.65 -13.76 -10.10
CA TYR A 93 6.71 -13.00 -9.45
C TYR A 93 8.01 -13.80 -9.26
N LEU A 94 7.93 -15.14 -9.23
CA LEU A 94 9.09 -16.03 -9.11
C LEU A 94 9.51 -16.64 -10.47
N ASP A 95 8.58 -16.78 -11.42
CA ASP A 95 8.81 -17.38 -12.74
C ASP A 95 9.22 -16.37 -13.84
N GLY A 96 9.82 -15.24 -13.48
CA GLY A 96 10.62 -14.42 -14.41
C GLY A 96 11.93 -15.06 -14.86
N ARG A 97 12.13 -16.36 -14.59
CA ARG A 97 13.17 -17.21 -15.18
C ARG A 97 12.54 -18.23 -16.13
N LYS A 98 12.11 -17.77 -17.30
CA LYS A 98 12.29 -18.48 -18.57
C LYS A 98 12.59 -17.47 -19.67
#